data_AF-A0AA36JMS8-F1
#
_entry.id   AF-A0AA36JMS8-F1
#
_cell.length_a   1.000
_cell.length_b   1.000
_cell.length_c   1.000
_cell.angle_alpha   90.00
_cell.angle_beta   90.00
_cell.angle_gamma   90.00
#
_symmetry.space_group_name_H-M   'P 1'
#
loop_
_entity.id
_entity.type
_entity.pdbx_description
1 polymer ?
#
loop_
_entity_poly.entity_id
_entity_poly.type
_entity_poly.pdbx_seq_one_letter_code
_entity_poly.pdbx_strand_id
1 'polypeptide(L)'
;MFFVLNFRSRIAYNRWWEGGTLLQQTRGEWFNGYSSLIAFSNPSPDMAKKVEEFQHLLVRLMSMLYCCALQQVSPDRDRPFEILSPDGVDPASLQMLALTTDKVEIILQWIQRLITLSMQNGIIVVAPPVVTRAYQELSRGIVNLQNARKIADFPFPFPFAQASMVMLCLHWAVVPILCSFLLNKVLASCVSFAVICFLWSQNFIALQLESPFGSEPNDLPMQQMQMDWNTSLRALMNPQAQRPPQFSFDRERHRHFTVMMSNGTMPDGSIAVPPSPER
;
A
#
# COMPACT_ATOMS: atom_id res chain seq x y z
N MET A 1 15.45 17.05 28.09
CA MET A 1 15.65 15.71 27.52
C MET A 1 14.33 15.03 27.18
N PHE A 2 13.45 14.80 28.16
CA PHE A 2 12.14 14.16 27.93
C PHE A 2 11.36 14.79 26.77
N PHE A 3 11.28 16.13 26.70
CA PHE A 3 10.64 16.85 25.60
C PHE A 3 11.24 16.51 24.22
N VAL A 4 12.57 16.51 24.09
CA VAL A 4 13.27 16.23 22.82
C VAL A 4 13.05 14.79 22.38
N LEU A 5 13.12 13.84 23.33
CA LEU A 5 12.89 12.42 23.04
C LEU A 5 11.43 12.17 22.65
N ASN A 6 10.47 12.73 23.40
CA ASN A 6 9.05 12.61 23.06
C ASN A 6 8.73 13.22 21.68
N PHE A 7 9.31 14.39 21.38
CA PHE A 7 9.17 15.03 20.08
C PHE A 7 9.71 14.16 18.94
N ARG A 8 10.90 13.59 19.11
CA ARG A 8 11.51 12.65 18.15
C ARG A 8 10.65 11.41 17.96
N SER A 9 10.24 10.75 19.04
CA SER A 9 9.37 9.56 18.99
C SER A 9 8.05 9.83 18.29
N ARG A 10 7.42 10.99 18.53
CA ARG A 10 6.17 11.37 17.87
C ARG A 10 6.38 11.58 16.37
N ILE A 11 7.47 12.21 15.96
CA ILE A 11 7.79 12.39 14.54
C ILE A 11 8.08 11.03 13.87
N ALA A 12 8.86 10.17 14.52
CA ALA A 12 9.16 8.83 14.04
C ALA A 12 7.87 8.01 13.81
N TYR A 13 6.99 7.98 14.82
CA TYR A 13 5.70 7.31 14.71
C TYR A 13 4.83 7.88 13.58
N ASN A 14 4.75 9.21 13.47
CA ASN A 14 3.98 9.85 12.40
C ASN A 14 4.53 9.51 11.02
N ARG A 15 5.85 9.50 10.83
CA ARG A 15 6.48 9.10 9.56
C ARG A 15 6.13 7.66 9.19
N TRP A 16 6.16 6.74 10.15
CA TRP A 16 5.79 5.35 9.93
C TRP A 16 4.32 5.20 9.54
N TRP A 17 3.42 5.82 10.32
CA TRP A 17 1.98 5.74 10.07
C TRP A 17 1.57 6.42 8.76
N GLU A 18 2.11 7.61 8.49
CA GLU A 18 1.84 8.38 7.28
C GLU A 18 2.41 7.67 6.04
N GLY A 19 3.63 7.12 6.12
CA GLY A 19 4.22 6.34 5.04
C GLY A 19 3.35 5.13 4.66
N GLY A 20 2.88 4.37 5.65
CA GLY A 20 1.95 3.26 5.43
C GLY A 20 0.62 3.71 4.84
N THR A 21 0.05 4.81 5.38
CA THR A 21 -1.21 5.38 4.89
C THR A 21 -1.12 5.79 3.42
N LEU A 22 -0.05 6.48 3.03
CA LEU A 22 0.15 6.97 1.67
C LEU A 22 0.35 5.82 0.67
N LEU A 23 1.07 4.76 1.05
CA LEU A 23 1.20 3.56 0.20
C LEU A 23 -0.14 2.82 0.03
N GLN A 24 -0.96 2.76 1.09
CA GLN A 24 -2.30 2.17 1.00
C GLN A 24 -3.26 3.02 0.18
N GLN A 25 -3.22 4.34 0.28
CA GLN A 25 -4.00 5.26 -0.57
C GLN A 25 -3.57 5.13 -2.03
N THR A 26 -2.26 5.08 -2.30
CA THR A 26 -1.71 4.83 -3.65
C THR A 26 -2.26 3.54 -4.23
N ARG A 27 -2.21 2.44 -3.46
CA ARG A 27 -2.79 1.14 -3.83
C ARG A 27 -4.29 1.26 -4.13
N GLY A 28 -5.06 1.90 -3.25
CA GLY A 28 -6.51 2.04 -3.41
C GLY A 28 -6.92 2.80 -4.66
N GLU A 29 -6.30 3.97 -4.89
CA GLU A 29 -6.54 4.79 -6.08
C GLU A 29 -6.19 4.02 -7.36
N TRP A 30 -4.99 3.44 -7.43
CA TRP A 30 -4.58 2.65 -8.60
C TRP A 30 -5.44 1.39 -8.81
N PHE A 31 -5.89 0.74 -7.73
CA PHE A 31 -6.81 -0.40 -7.83
C PHE A 31 -8.15 0.02 -8.44
N ASN A 32 -8.72 1.14 -7.98
CA ASN A 32 -9.98 1.66 -8.50
C ASN A 32 -9.86 2.01 -9.98
N GLY A 33 -8.76 2.65 -10.39
CA GLY A 33 -8.46 2.94 -11.79
C GLY A 33 -8.41 1.66 -12.63
N TYR A 34 -7.67 0.66 -12.18
CA TYR A 34 -7.59 -0.65 -12.83
C TYR A 34 -8.95 -1.34 -12.93
N SER A 35 -9.67 -1.50 -11.82
CA SER A 35 -10.99 -2.14 -11.78
C SER A 35 -11.99 -1.45 -12.70
N SER A 36 -11.95 -0.11 -12.78
CA SER A 36 -12.80 0.66 -13.69
C SER A 36 -12.50 0.31 -15.14
N LEU A 37 -11.22 0.25 -15.53
CA LEU A 37 -10.80 -0.08 -16.90
C LEU A 37 -11.19 -1.51 -17.31
N ILE A 38 -11.11 -2.47 -16.39
CA ILE A 38 -11.62 -3.83 -16.63
C ILE A 38 -13.14 -3.77 -16.91
N ALA A 39 -13.90 -3.07 -16.06
CA ALA A 39 -15.36 -2.96 -16.20
C ALA A 39 -15.81 -2.17 -17.45
N PHE A 40 -14.99 -1.24 -17.95
CA PHE A 40 -15.31 -0.43 -19.14
C PHE A 40 -15.04 -1.16 -20.47
N SER A 41 -14.50 -2.36 -20.40
CA SER A 41 -14.16 -3.17 -21.58
C SER A 41 -15.42 -3.59 -22.35
N ASN A 42 -15.28 -3.71 -23.66
CA ASN A 42 -16.36 -4.08 -24.58
C ASN A 42 -16.87 -5.51 -24.29
N PRO A 43 -18.18 -5.71 -24.02
CA PRO A 43 -18.73 -7.04 -23.74
C PRO A 43 -18.97 -7.89 -24.99
N SER A 44 -18.78 -7.34 -26.20
CA SER A 44 -19.15 -8.00 -27.45
C SER A 44 -18.21 -9.19 -27.77
N PRO A 45 -18.74 -10.37 -28.14
CA PRO A 45 -17.94 -11.57 -28.38
C PRO A 45 -16.85 -11.41 -29.46
N ASP A 46 -17.11 -10.60 -30.48
CA ASP A 46 -16.19 -10.23 -31.56
C ASP A 46 -14.98 -9.41 -31.09
N MET A 47 -15.10 -8.72 -29.96
CA MET A 47 -14.02 -7.94 -29.36
C MET A 47 -13.32 -8.68 -28.20
N ALA A 48 -13.82 -9.85 -27.79
CA ALA A 48 -13.35 -10.57 -26.60
C ALA A 48 -11.83 -10.80 -26.59
N LYS A 49 -11.25 -11.23 -27.73
CA LYS A 49 -9.80 -11.43 -27.84
C LYS A 49 -9.00 -10.14 -27.64
N LYS A 50 -9.42 -9.04 -28.26
CA LYS A 50 -8.72 -7.74 -28.13
C LYS A 50 -8.85 -7.18 -26.72
N VAL A 51 -9.99 -7.40 -26.08
CA VAL A 51 -10.23 -7.04 -24.67
C VAL A 51 -9.31 -7.85 -23.77
N GLU A 52 -9.21 -9.16 -23.97
CA GLU A 52 -8.32 -10.04 -23.21
C GLU A 52 -6.85 -9.62 -23.36
N GLU A 53 -6.38 -9.33 -24.58
CA GLU A 53 -5.04 -8.79 -24.84
C GLU A 53 -4.78 -7.47 -24.09
N PHE A 54 -5.74 -6.54 -24.13
CA PHE A 54 -5.67 -5.27 -23.41
C PHE A 54 -5.59 -5.47 -21.89
N GLN A 55 -6.48 -6.29 -21.32
CA GLN A 55 -6.52 -6.55 -19.88
C GLN A 55 -5.23 -7.23 -19.41
N HIS A 56 -4.68 -8.16 -20.20
CA HIS A 56 -3.41 -8.82 -19.90
C HIS A 56 -2.20 -7.89 -19.96
N LEU A 57 -2.17 -6.92 -20.87
CA LEU A 57 -1.13 -5.91 -20.89
C LEU A 57 -1.29 -4.96 -19.69
N LEU A 58 -2.51 -4.48 -19.45
CA LEU A 58 -2.82 -3.56 -18.35
C LEU A 58 -2.44 -4.16 -16.99
N VAL A 59 -2.81 -5.40 -16.70
CA VAL A 59 -2.53 -6.04 -15.40
C VAL A 59 -1.02 -6.16 -15.12
N ARG A 60 -0.22 -6.43 -16.15
CA ARG A 60 1.25 -6.49 -16.04
C ARG A 60 1.86 -5.11 -15.81
N LEU A 61 1.39 -4.10 -16.55
CA LEU A 61 1.80 -2.71 -16.34
C LEU A 61 1.45 -2.23 -14.93
N MET A 62 0.26 -2.53 -14.41
CA MET A 62 -0.14 -2.20 -13.04
C MET A 62 0.71 -2.90 -11.98
N SER A 63 1.09 -4.16 -12.20
CA SER A 63 2.00 -4.92 -11.31
C SER A 63 3.40 -4.29 -11.28
N MET A 64 3.95 -3.94 -12.44
CA MET A 64 5.25 -3.26 -12.55
C MET A 64 5.21 -1.83 -11.98
N LEU A 65 4.11 -1.11 -12.16
CA LEU A 65 3.92 0.25 -11.64
C LEU A 65 4.03 0.28 -10.11
N TYR A 66 3.33 -0.62 -9.41
CA TYR A 66 3.38 -0.67 -7.95
C TYR A 66 4.73 -1.18 -7.44
N CYS A 67 5.36 -2.12 -8.14
CA CYS A 67 6.74 -2.54 -7.84
C CYS A 67 7.71 -1.35 -7.92
N CYS A 68 7.70 -0.60 -9.02
CA CYS A 68 8.55 0.58 -9.19
C CYS A 68 8.24 1.66 -8.15
N ALA A 69 6.98 1.80 -7.73
CA ALA A 69 6.58 2.73 -6.67
C ALA A 69 7.20 2.36 -5.31
N LEU A 70 7.16 1.06 -4.94
CA LEU A 70 7.79 0.57 -3.71
C LEU A 70 9.32 0.73 -3.76
N GLN A 71 9.94 0.42 -4.91
CA GLN A 71 11.35 0.68 -5.15
C GLN A 71 11.69 2.17 -5.02
N GLN A 72 10.80 3.07 -5.46
CA GLN A 72 11.02 4.51 -5.40
C GLN A 72 10.98 5.09 -3.97
N VAL A 73 10.36 4.41 -3.00
CA VAL A 73 10.39 4.85 -1.59
C VAL A 73 11.40 4.06 -0.76
N SER A 74 11.89 2.93 -1.27
CA SER A 74 12.87 2.11 -0.54
C SER A 74 14.28 2.73 -0.62
N PRO A 75 15.12 2.51 0.41
CA PRO A 75 16.53 2.89 0.37
C PRO A 75 17.30 2.25 -0.79
N ASP A 76 16.93 1.02 -1.16
CA ASP A 76 17.45 0.30 -2.32
C ASP A 76 16.45 0.40 -3.49
N ARG A 77 16.85 1.13 -4.54
CA ARG A 77 16.03 1.37 -5.74
C ARG A 77 15.92 0.13 -6.65
N ASP A 78 16.75 -0.88 -6.43
CA ASP A 78 16.73 -2.15 -7.16
C ASP A 78 16.21 -3.30 -6.31
N ARG A 79 15.65 -3.00 -5.12
CA ARG A 79 15.07 -4.00 -4.22
C ARG A 79 14.11 -4.93 -4.98
N PRO A 80 14.29 -6.25 -4.89
CA PRO A 80 13.45 -7.19 -5.62
C PRO A 80 12.06 -7.28 -4.99
N PHE A 81 11.05 -7.17 -5.83
CA PHE A 81 9.65 -7.44 -5.49
C PHE A 81 9.03 -8.38 -6.52
N GLU A 82 8.06 -9.18 -6.10
CA GLU A 82 7.33 -10.05 -7.01
C GLU A 82 6.53 -9.23 -8.03
N ILE A 83 6.67 -9.52 -9.31
CA ILE A 83 5.83 -8.95 -10.37
C ILE A 83 5.17 -10.06 -11.18
N LEU A 84 4.04 -9.74 -11.79
CA LEU A 84 3.50 -10.59 -12.85
C LEU A 84 4.48 -10.61 -14.02
N SER A 85 4.76 -11.80 -14.55
CA SER A 85 5.73 -11.98 -15.64
C SER A 85 5.45 -11.01 -16.79
N PRO A 86 6.44 -10.17 -17.18
CA PRO A 86 6.29 -9.24 -18.29
C PRO A 86 6.40 -9.94 -19.66
N ASP A 87 6.35 -11.27 -19.71
CA ASP A 87 6.31 -12.03 -20.94
C ASP A 87 5.18 -11.53 -21.87
N GLY A 88 5.52 -11.38 -23.16
CA GLY A 88 4.70 -10.75 -24.18
C GLY A 88 4.79 -9.22 -24.28
N VAL A 89 5.46 -8.53 -23.34
CA VAL A 89 5.79 -7.10 -23.47
C VAL A 89 7.03 -6.94 -24.35
N ASP A 90 7.04 -5.89 -25.18
CA ASP A 90 8.15 -5.59 -26.08
C ASP A 90 9.52 -5.53 -25.34
N PRO A 91 10.50 -6.38 -25.70
CA PRO A 91 11.79 -6.43 -25.02
C PRO A 91 12.57 -5.11 -25.09
N ALA A 92 12.46 -4.36 -26.19
CA ALA A 92 13.16 -3.09 -26.33
C ALA A 92 12.61 -2.05 -25.33
N SER A 93 11.29 -2.01 -25.16
CA SER A 93 10.62 -1.18 -24.15
C SER A 93 11.02 -1.56 -22.72
N LEU A 94 11.12 -2.85 -22.41
CA LEU A 94 11.58 -3.31 -21.08
C LEU A 94 13.05 -2.95 -20.82
N GLN A 95 13.93 -3.07 -21.83
CA GLN A 95 15.32 -2.65 -21.72
C GLN A 95 15.43 -1.13 -21.48
N MET A 96 14.65 -0.33 -22.20
CA MET A 96 14.61 1.12 -21.99
C MET A 96 14.14 1.46 -20.57
N LEU A 97 13.10 0.78 -20.08
CA LEU A 97 12.61 0.98 -18.71
C LEU A 97 13.67 0.62 -17.66
N ALA A 98 14.42 -0.47 -17.86
CA ALA A 98 15.47 -0.89 -16.95
C ALA A 98 16.60 0.14 -16.82
N LEU A 99 16.89 0.88 -17.90
CA LEU A 99 17.93 1.92 -17.96
C LEU A 99 17.46 3.29 -17.46
N THR A 100 16.15 3.48 -17.28
CA THR A 100 15.56 4.78 -16.91
C THR A 100 15.46 4.93 -15.39
N THR A 101 15.69 6.14 -14.89
CA THR A 101 15.54 6.47 -13.46
C THR A 101 14.07 6.59 -13.05
N ASP A 102 13.27 7.33 -13.83
CA ASP A 102 11.87 7.66 -13.53
C ASP A 102 10.90 6.59 -14.07
N LYS A 103 11.08 5.35 -13.60
CA LYS A 103 10.33 4.16 -14.10
C LYS A 103 8.81 4.28 -13.88
N VAL A 104 8.39 4.85 -12.75
CA VAL A 104 6.97 4.98 -12.39
C VAL A 104 6.24 5.87 -13.39
N GLU A 105 6.81 7.02 -13.72
CA GLU A 105 6.25 8.01 -14.63
C GLU A 105 6.14 7.45 -16.06
N ILE A 106 7.13 6.68 -16.52
CA ILE A 106 7.10 6.00 -17.82
C ILE A 106 5.98 4.96 -17.90
N ILE A 107 5.85 4.08 -16.88
CA ILE A 107 4.81 3.05 -16.86
C ILE A 107 3.42 3.71 -16.79
N LEU A 108 3.27 4.78 -16.00
CA LEU A 108 2.02 5.52 -15.91
C LEU A 108 1.64 6.14 -17.27
N GLN A 109 2.61 6.72 -17.98
CA GLN A 109 2.42 7.23 -19.33
C GLN A 109 2.01 6.13 -20.32
N TRP A 110 2.61 4.94 -20.23
CA TRP A 110 2.22 3.78 -21.05
C TRP A 110 0.79 3.34 -20.78
N ILE A 111 0.36 3.28 -19.52
CA ILE A 111 -1.02 2.96 -19.13
C ILE A 111 -1.97 4.02 -19.70
N GLN A 112 -1.68 5.30 -19.53
CA GLN A 112 -2.51 6.39 -20.06
C GLN A 112 -2.62 6.34 -21.60
N ARG A 113 -1.51 6.06 -22.29
CA ARG A 113 -1.50 5.87 -23.73
C ARG A 113 -2.32 4.64 -24.16
N LEU A 114 -2.18 3.54 -23.43
CA LEU A 114 -2.94 2.31 -23.66
C LEU A 114 -4.45 2.56 -23.55
N ILE A 115 -4.91 3.27 -22.52
CA ILE A 115 -6.31 3.64 -22.35
C ILE A 115 -6.81 4.47 -23.55
N THR A 116 -6.04 5.48 -23.97
CA THR A 116 -6.39 6.32 -25.12
C THR A 116 -6.54 5.51 -26.41
N LEU A 117 -5.60 4.60 -26.69
CA LEU A 117 -5.65 3.73 -27.88
C LEU A 117 -6.82 2.73 -27.79
N SER A 118 -7.09 2.17 -26.62
CA SER A 118 -8.20 1.25 -26.40
C SER A 118 -9.57 1.91 -26.61
N MET A 119 -9.71 3.20 -26.28
CA MET A 119 -10.93 3.97 -26.61
C MET A 119 -11.08 4.16 -28.13
N GLN A 120 -10.01 4.55 -28.83
CA GLN A 120 -10.05 4.75 -30.28
C GLN A 120 -10.37 3.46 -31.05
N ASN A 121 -9.90 2.32 -30.54
CA ASN A 121 -10.10 1.00 -31.14
C ASN A 121 -11.40 0.30 -30.70
N GLY A 122 -12.26 0.96 -29.91
CA GLY A 122 -13.54 0.39 -29.45
C GLY A 122 -13.41 -0.76 -28.44
N ILE A 123 -12.23 -0.92 -27.82
CA ILE A 123 -12.00 -1.87 -26.71
C ILE A 123 -12.64 -1.33 -25.42
N ILE A 124 -12.54 -0.01 -25.20
CA ILE A 124 -13.27 0.70 -24.14
C ILE A 124 -14.41 1.45 -24.82
N VAL A 125 -15.65 1.12 -24.43
CA VAL A 125 -16.87 1.64 -25.10
C VAL A 125 -17.65 2.67 -24.28
N VAL A 126 -17.24 2.91 -23.03
CA VAL A 126 -17.91 3.89 -22.16
C VAL A 126 -17.64 5.32 -22.63
N ALA A 127 -18.55 6.24 -22.31
CA ALA A 127 -18.42 7.63 -22.70
C ALA A 127 -17.16 8.30 -22.09
N PRO A 128 -16.52 9.25 -22.79
CA PRO A 128 -15.28 9.89 -22.31
C PRO A 128 -15.34 10.45 -20.88
N PRO A 129 -16.44 11.09 -20.42
CA PRO A 129 -16.53 11.57 -19.04
C PRO A 129 -16.38 10.47 -17.98
N VAL A 130 -16.75 9.23 -18.31
CA VAL A 130 -16.62 8.07 -17.42
C VAL A 130 -15.17 7.60 -17.36
N VAL A 131 -14.48 7.57 -18.51
CA VAL A 131 -13.04 7.21 -18.56
C VAL A 131 -12.18 8.24 -17.83
N THR A 132 -12.56 9.52 -17.84
CA THR A 132 -11.88 10.57 -17.06
C THR A 132 -11.72 10.20 -15.59
N ARG A 133 -12.68 9.47 -15.01
CA ARG A 133 -12.55 8.99 -13.62
C ARG A 133 -11.32 8.09 -13.46
N ALA A 134 -11.10 7.13 -14.36
CA ALA A 134 -9.93 6.25 -14.30
C ALA A 134 -8.60 7.05 -14.39
N TYR A 135 -8.53 8.07 -15.25
CA TYR A 135 -7.37 8.96 -15.29
C TYR A 135 -7.15 9.73 -13.99
N GLN A 136 -8.23 10.18 -13.33
CA GLN A 136 -8.16 10.87 -12.05
C GLN A 136 -7.67 9.94 -10.92
N GLU A 137 -8.16 8.69 -10.85
CA GLU A 137 -7.66 7.71 -9.88
C GLU A 137 -6.15 7.46 -10.08
N LEU A 138 -5.71 7.26 -11.33
CA LEU A 138 -4.29 7.08 -11.66
C LEU A 138 -3.45 8.30 -11.25
N SER A 139 -3.97 9.51 -11.48
CA SER A 139 -3.34 10.79 -11.09
C SER A 139 -3.25 10.96 -9.58
N ARG A 140 -4.30 10.63 -8.81
CA ARG A 140 -4.26 10.72 -7.36
C ARG A 140 -3.29 9.71 -6.74
N GLY A 141 -3.21 8.51 -7.29
CA GLY A 141 -2.25 7.51 -6.83
C GLY A 141 -0.80 7.99 -6.96
N ILE A 142 -0.41 8.62 -8.09
CA ILE A 142 0.96 9.16 -8.23
C ILE A 142 1.23 10.32 -7.26
N VAL A 143 0.25 11.18 -6.98
CA VAL A 143 0.39 12.25 -5.97
C VAL A 143 0.65 11.67 -4.57
N ASN A 144 -0.08 10.62 -4.19
CA ASN A 144 0.12 9.94 -2.90
C ASN A 144 1.51 9.31 -2.82
N LEU A 145 1.99 8.69 -3.90
CA LEU A 145 3.34 8.16 -3.97
C LEU A 145 4.41 9.25 -3.80
N GLN A 146 4.26 10.40 -4.47
CA GLN A 146 5.20 11.51 -4.30
C GLN A 146 5.20 12.04 -2.86
N ASN A 147 4.05 12.02 -2.18
CA ASN A 147 4.00 12.32 -0.75
C ASN A 147 4.77 11.29 0.10
N ALA A 148 4.67 9.99 -0.22
CA ALA A 148 5.44 8.96 0.46
C ALA A 148 6.95 9.12 0.19
N ARG A 149 7.32 9.46 -1.05
CA ARG A 149 8.70 9.75 -1.44
C ARG A 149 9.29 10.90 -0.64
N LYS A 150 8.53 11.96 -0.32
CA LYS A 150 9.01 13.02 0.58
C LYS A 150 9.44 12.48 1.95
N ILE A 151 8.73 11.49 2.50
CA ILE A 151 9.11 10.86 3.77
C ILE A 151 10.44 10.11 3.60
N ALA A 152 10.63 9.39 2.50
CA ALA A 152 11.88 8.69 2.21
C ALA A 152 13.07 9.64 2.00
N ASP A 153 12.88 10.69 1.20
CA ASP A 153 13.94 11.60 0.76
C ASP A 153 14.31 12.66 1.83
N PHE A 154 13.37 13.04 2.71
CA PHE A 154 13.62 14.01 3.78
C PHE A 154 13.71 13.33 5.15
N PRO A 155 14.92 13.01 5.64
CA PRO A 155 15.10 12.38 6.95
C PRO A 155 14.80 13.36 8.10
N PHE A 156 14.69 12.81 9.32
CA PHE A 156 14.60 13.64 10.53
C PHE A 156 15.80 14.61 10.62
N PRO A 157 15.60 15.89 10.99
CA PRO A 157 16.68 16.87 10.93
C PRO A 157 17.87 16.48 11.82
N PHE A 158 19.03 16.36 11.18
CA PHE A 158 20.27 15.90 11.80
C PHE A 158 20.64 16.64 13.11
N PRO A 159 20.52 17.98 13.22
CA PRO A 159 20.85 18.67 14.47
C PRO A 159 20.00 18.21 15.67
N PHE A 160 18.71 17.92 15.46
CA PHE A 160 17.85 17.40 16.52
C PHE A 160 18.24 15.98 16.93
N ALA A 161 18.63 15.14 15.95
CA ALA A 161 19.12 13.79 16.24
C ALA A 161 20.38 13.86 17.12
N GLN A 162 21.35 14.71 16.74
CA GLN A 162 22.59 14.90 17.50
C GLN A 162 22.33 15.45 18.91
N ALA A 163 21.48 16.47 19.03
CA ALA A 163 21.10 17.02 20.34
C ALA A 163 20.46 15.95 21.23
N SER A 164 19.55 15.13 20.70
CA SER A 164 18.93 14.04 21.46
C SER A 164 19.96 13.01 21.96
N MET A 165 20.95 12.70 21.11
CA MET A 165 21.99 11.71 21.43
C MET A 165 22.97 12.23 22.49
N VAL A 166 23.44 13.46 22.36
CA VAL A 166 24.30 14.10 23.38
C VAL A 166 23.58 14.18 24.73
N MET A 167 22.30 14.54 24.75
CA MET A 167 21.51 14.57 26.00
C MET A 167 21.37 13.17 26.64
N LEU A 168 21.17 12.12 25.83
CA LEU A 168 21.10 10.74 26.32
C LEU A 168 22.44 10.26 26.90
N CYS A 169 23.56 10.60 26.26
CA CYS A 169 24.90 10.27 26.76
C CYS A 169 25.20 10.97 28.10
N LEU A 170 24.88 12.27 28.21
CA LEU A 170 25.03 13.01 29.46
C LEU A 170 24.15 12.43 30.57
N HIS A 171 22.89 12.10 30.26
CA HIS A 171 21.97 11.46 31.18
C HIS A 171 22.49 10.10 31.67
N TRP A 172 22.96 9.26 30.74
CA TRP A 172 23.54 7.96 31.06
C TRP A 172 24.75 8.06 32.00
N ALA A 173 25.60 9.09 31.84
CA ALA A 173 26.76 9.31 32.71
C ALA A 173 26.39 9.90 34.08
N VAL A 174 25.45 10.86 34.13
CA VAL A 174 25.15 11.64 35.35
C VAL A 174 24.18 10.91 36.28
N VAL A 175 23.18 10.18 35.75
CA VAL A 175 22.12 9.57 36.58
C VAL A 175 22.64 8.54 37.59
N PRO A 176 23.58 7.62 37.25
CA PRO A 176 24.11 6.67 38.23
C PRO A 176 24.82 7.37 39.39
N ILE A 177 25.55 8.46 39.09
CA ILE A 177 26.25 9.29 40.09
C ILE A 177 25.23 9.92 41.03
N LEU A 178 24.21 10.60 40.51
CA LEU A 178 23.17 11.23 41.33
C LEU A 178 22.40 10.22 42.18
N CYS A 179 22.00 9.08 41.60
CA CYS A 179 21.32 8.01 42.33
C CYS A 179 22.17 7.47 43.49
N SER A 180 23.50 7.39 43.31
CA SER A 180 24.42 6.92 44.36
C SER A 180 24.50 7.85 45.58
N PHE A 181 24.30 9.17 45.37
CA PHE A 181 24.27 10.15 46.45
C PHE A 181 22.93 10.23 47.16
N LEU A 182 21.82 9.99 46.43
CA LEU A 182 20.47 10.24 46.92
C LEU A 182 19.77 9.01 47.50
N LEU A 183 20.19 7.80 47.11
CA LEU A 183 19.47 6.56 47.41
C LEU A 183 20.38 5.52 48.07
N ASN A 184 19.78 4.53 48.73
CA ASN A 184 20.53 3.37 49.20
C ASN A 184 21.07 2.55 48.03
N LYS A 185 22.09 1.72 48.27
CA LYS A 185 22.83 1.01 47.21
C LYS A 185 21.94 0.21 46.24
N VAL A 186 20.99 -0.55 46.77
CA VAL A 186 20.10 -1.40 45.97
C VAL A 186 19.15 -0.54 45.14
N LEU A 187 18.50 0.43 45.78
CA LEU A 187 17.54 1.31 45.13
C LEU A 187 18.22 2.22 44.09
N ALA A 188 19.43 2.71 44.37
CA ALA A 188 20.23 3.50 43.44
C ALA A 188 20.51 2.73 42.15
N SER A 189 20.93 1.46 42.27
CA SER A 189 21.18 0.60 41.11
C SER A 189 19.89 0.33 40.33
N CYS A 190 18.80 -0.03 41.00
CA CYS A 190 17.53 -0.34 40.34
C CYS A 190 16.93 0.87 39.62
N VAL A 191 16.90 2.04 40.28
CA VAL A 191 16.31 3.27 39.71
C VAL A 191 17.16 3.81 38.56
N SER A 192 18.49 3.85 38.71
CA SER A 192 19.36 4.30 37.62
C SER A 192 19.25 3.41 36.39
N PHE A 193 19.27 2.09 36.56
CA PHE A 193 19.04 1.15 35.46
C PHE A 193 17.68 1.36 34.81
N ALA A 194 16.59 1.40 35.59
CA ALA A 194 15.25 1.52 35.05
C ALA A 194 15.06 2.79 34.21
N VAL A 195 15.51 3.94 34.72
CA VAL A 195 15.35 5.24 34.05
C VAL A 195 16.21 5.31 32.79
N ILE A 196 17.46 4.86 32.86
CA ILE A 196 18.36 4.80 31.70
C ILE A 196 17.79 3.85 30.63
N CYS A 197 17.45 2.63 31.03
CA CYS A 197 16.91 1.61 30.12
C CYS A 197 15.65 2.12 29.42
N PHE A 198 14.71 2.73 30.16
CA PHE A 198 13.50 3.29 29.58
C PHE A 198 13.78 4.34 28.50
N LEU A 199 14.65 5.31 28.79
CA LEU A 199 14.91 6.43 27.87
C LEU A 199 15.72 6.01 26.64
N TRP A 200 16.67 5.08 26.80
CA TRP A 200 17.37 4.47 25.67
C TRP A 200 16.45 3.61 24.81
N SER A 201 15.54 2.86 25.43
CA SER A 201 14.52 2.08 24.70
C SER A 201 13.63 2.98 23.85
N GLN A 202 13.17 4.12 24.38
CA GLN A 202 12.41 5.11 23.61
C GLN A 202 13.18 5.63 22.40
N ASN A 203 14.48 5.90 22.56
CA ASN A 203 15.34 6.33 21.45
C ASN A 203 15.53 5.24 20.38
N PHE A 204 15.71 3.98 20.78
CA PHE A 204 15.82 2.88 19.83
C PHE A 204 14.52 2.61 19.07
N ILE A 205 13.37 2.72 19.73
CA ILE A 205 12.06 2.63 19.07
C ILE A 205 11.92 3.76 18.03
N ALA A 206 12.27 5.00 18.39
CA ALA A 206 12.22 6.12 17.46
C ALA A 206 13.14 5.90 16.25
N LEU A 207 14.37 5.43 16.46
CA LEU A 207 15.33 5.11 15.38
C LEU A 207 14.76 4.09 14.39
N GLN A 208 14.08 3.05 14.87
CA GLN A 208 13.49 2.04 13.99
C GLN A 208 12.32 2.63 13.17
N LEU A 209 11.47 3.46 13.77
CA LEU A 209 10.29 4.02 13.09
C LEU A 209 10.60 5.19 12.15
N GLU A 210 11.78 5.81 12.25
CA GLU A 210 12.18 6.97 11.43
C GLU A 210 12.31 6.66 9.93
N SER A 211 12.60 5.41 9.59
CA SER A 211 12.91 4.93 8.23
C SER A 211 11.96 3.81 7.78
N PRO A 212 10.65 4.09 7.61
CA PRO A 212 9.63 3.05 7.49
C PRO A 212 9.69 2.19 6.22
N PHE A 213 10.47 2.58 5.21
CA PHE A 213 10.57 1.88 3.91
C PHE A 213 11.82 0.99 3.81
N GLY A 214 12.49 0.72 4.93
CA GLY A 214 13.67 -0.15 4.98
C GLY A 214 13.32 -1.64 4.88
N SER A 215 14.24 -2.48 5.37
CA SER A 215 14.12 -3.94 5.36
C SER A 215 14.19 -4.56 6.77
N GLU A 216 14.13 -3.74 7.81
CA GLU A 216 14.14 -4.19 9.19
C GLU A 216 12.76 -4.77 9.59
N PRO A 217 12.69 -5.61 10.65
CA PRO A 217 11.44 -6.28 11.03
C PRO A 217 10.26 -5.35 11.37
N ASN A 218 10.55 -4.10 11.79
CA ASN A 218 9.53 -3.11 12.16
C ASN A 218 9.24 -2.10 11.03
N ASP A 219 9.86 -2.26 9.87
CA ASP A 219 9.54 -1.47 8.69
C ASP A 219 8.21 -1.92 8.08
N LEU A 220 7.69 -1.13 7.14
CA LEU A 220 6.48 -1.47 6.43
C LEU A 220 6.69 -2.76 5.62
N PRO A 221 5.73 -3.70 5.64
CA PRO A 221 5.86 -4.99 4.97
C PRO A 221 5.64 -4.86 3.45
N MET A 222 6.52 -4.13 2.77
CA MET A 222 6.38 -3.78 1.35
C MET A 222 6.36 -5.00 0.43
N GLN A 223 7.08 -6.08 0.79
CA GLN A 223 6.98 -7.36 0.07
C GLN A 223 5.56 -7.91 0.11
N GLN A 224 4.94 -7.94 1.29
CA GLN A 224 3.56 -8.41 1.43
C GLN A 224 2.60 -7.48 0.68
N MET A 225 2.81 -6.16 0.73
CA MET A 225 1.99 -5.20 -0.01
C MET A 225 2.00 -5.48 -1.52
N GLN A 226 3.16 -5.79 -2.11
CA GLN A 226 3.25 -6.16 -3.52
C GLN A 226 2.57 -7.51 -3.81
N MET A 227 2.75 -8.52 -2.96
CA MET A 227 2.11 -9.83 -3.13
C MET A 227 0.58 -9.72 -3.07
N ASP A 228 0.06 -8.94 -2.12
CA ASP A 228 -1.36 -8.64 -1.99
C ASP A 228 -1.90 -7.86 -3.19
N TRP A 229 -1.10 -6.92 -3.72
CA TRP A 229 -1.38 -6.20 -4.95
C TRP A 229 -1.53 -7.15 -6.15
N ASN A 230 -0.52 -7.99 -6.42
CA ASN A 230 -0.57 -8.97 -7.51
C ASN A 230 -1.74 -9.96 -7.35
N THR A 231 -2.05 -10.36 -6.13
CA THR A 231 -3.20 -11.23 -5.83
C THR A 231 -4.53 -10.53 -6.14
N SER A 232 -4.68 -9.27 -5.74
CA SER A 232 -5.87 -8.46 -6.03
C SER A 232 -6.04 -8.24 -7.54
N LEU A 233 -4.95 -7.95 -8.25
CA LEU A 233 -4.96 -7.77 -9.70
C LEU A 233 -5.39 -9.04 -10.45
N ARG A 234 -4.84 -10.20 -10.05
CA ARG A 234 -5.22 -11.51 -10.60
C ARG A 234 -6.67 -11.88 -10.31
N ALA A 235 -7.19 -11.52 -9.14
CA ALA A 235 -8.58 -11.80 -8.80
C ALA A 235 -9.58 -11.18 -9.78
N LEU A 236 -9.32 -9.95 -10.26
CA LEU A 236 -10.15 -9.29 -11.27
C LEU A 236 -10.00 -9.85 -12.69
N MET A 237 -8.94 -10.63 -12.95
CA MET A 237 -8.76 -11.36 -14.21
C MET A 237 -9.54 -12.67 -14.23
N ASN A 238 -10.12 -13.12 -13.11
CA ASN A 238 -10.96 -14.31 -13.09
C ASN A 238 -12.24 -14.06 -13.93
N PRO A 239 -12.56 -14.92 -14.93
CA PRO A 239 -13.76 -14.76 -15.74
C PRO A 239 -15.07 -14.68 -14.94
N GLN A 240 -15.14 -15.32 -13.76
CA GLN A 240 -16.30 -15.23 -12.88
C GLN A 240 -16.42 -13.86 -12.20
N ALA A 241 -15.31 -13.18 -11.93
CA ALA A 241 -15.30 -11.84 -11.33
C ALA A 241 -15.70 -10.75 -12.34
N GLN A 242 -15.56 -11.02 -13.63
CA GLN A 242 -15.93 -10.10 -14.71
C GLN A 242 -17.42 -10.17 -15.09
N ARG A 243 -18.19 -11.07 -14.48
CA ARG A 243 -19.64 -11.20 -14.71
C ARG A 243 -20.37 -10.91 -13.40
N PRO A 244 -21.36 -10.00 -13.39
CA PRO A 244 -22.17 -9.80 -12.20
C PRO A 244 -22.92 -11.10 -11.85
N PRO A 245 -23.13 -11.39 -10.56
CA PRO A 245 -23.93 -12.55 -10.16
C PRO A 245 -25.37 -12.40 -10.66
N GLN A 246 -25.97 -13.51 -11.07
CA GLN A 246 -27.38 -13.53 -11.44
C GLN A 246 -28.23 -13.49 -10.17
N PHE A 247 -29.27 -12.65 -10.18
CA PHE A 247 -30.23 -12.55 -9.08
C PHE A 247 -31.62 -12.95 -9.58
N SER A 248 -32.11 -14.10 -9.12
CA SER A 248 -33.48 -14.54 -9.41
C SER A 248 -34.44 -13.82 -8.47
N PHE A 249 -35.27 -12.93 -9.01
CA PHE A 249 -36.19 -12.13 -8.19
C PHE A 249 -37.53 -12.84 -7.98
N ASP A 250 -37.84 -13.20 -6.72
CA ASP A 250 -39.16 -13.61 -6.27
C ASP A 250 -39.85 -12.43 -5.55
N ARG A 251 -40.99 -12.00 -6.09
CA ARG A 251 -41.77 -10.87 -5.56
C ARG A 251 -42.32 -11.12 -4.15
N GLU A 252 -42.74 -12.35 -3.85
CA GLU A 252 -43.37 -12.68 -2.57
C GLU A 252 -42.33 -12.77 -1.45
N ARG A 253 -41.14 -13.33 -1.77
CA ARG A 253 -40.05 -13.48 -0.81
C ARG A 253 -39.20 -12.22 -0.66
N HIS A 254 -38.69 -11.65 -1.76
CA HIS A 254 -37.65 -10.61 -1.71
C HIS A 254 -38.17 -9.20 -1.44
N ARG A 255 -39.49 -8.98 -1.36
CA ARG A 255 -40.06 -7.74 -0.80
C ARG A 255 -39.94 -7.67 0.72
N HIS A 256 -39.80 -8.83 1.37
CA HIS A 256 -39.54 -8.92 2.79
C HIS A 256 -38.02 -8.96 2.98
N PHE A 257 -37.45 -7.84 3.43
CA PHE A 257 -36.01 -7.74 3.67
C PHE A 257 -35.63 -8.53 4.93
N THR A 258 -35.37 -9.82 4.77
CA THR A 258 -34.85 -10.67 5.84
C THR A 258 -33.37 -10.36 6.09
N VAL A 259 -33.02 -10.10 7.35
CA VAL A 259 -31.64 -9.87 7.77
C VAL A 259 -31.00 -11.19 8.16
N MET A 260 -29.78 -11.40 7.70
CA MET A 260 -28.96 -12.57 7.99
C MET A 260 -27.57 -12.08 8.39
N MET A 261 -26.95 -12.76 9.34
CA MET A 261 -25.57 -12.51 9.74
C MET A 261 -24.64 -12.91 8.59
N SER A 262 -23.50 -12.21 8.47
CA SER A 262 -22.54 -12.41 7.37
C SER A 262 -21.91 -13.81 7.33
N ASN A 263 -21.99 -14.55 8.43
CA ASN A 263 -21.50 -15.92 8.58
C ASN A 263 -22.53 -17.00 8.16
N GLY A 264 -23.75 -16.62 7.77
CA GLY A 264 -24.77 -17.57 7.38
C GLY A 264 -25.90 -17.83 8.39
N THR A 265 -25.88 -17.20 9.57
CA THR A 265 -26.89 -17.45 10.61
C THR A 265 -27.98 -16.38 10.61
N MET A 266 -29.16 -16.74 11.07
CA MET A 266 -30.21 -15.78 11.40
C MET A 266 -29.84 -15.00 12.68
N PRO A 267 -30.45 -13.82 12.93
CA PRO A 267 -30.15 -13.03 14.13
C PRO A 267 -30.45 -13.74 15.46
N ASP A 268 -31.32 -14.75 15.43
CA ASP A 268 -31.66 -15.61 16.57
C ASP A 268 -30.68 -16.79 16.78
N GLY A 269 -29.64 -16.89 15.95
CA GLY A 269 -28.63 -17.95 16.01
C GLY A 269 -28.98 -19.24 15.25
N SER A 270 -30.16 -19.31 14.61
CA SER A 270 -30.52 -20.45 13.76
C SER A 270 -29.72 -20.44 12.44
N ILE A 271 -29.44 -21.62 11.87
CA ILE A 271 -28.75 -21.73 10.58
C ILE A 271 -29.75 -21.39 9.48
N ALA A 272 -29.43 -20.42 8.63
CA ALA A 272 -30.27 -20.12 7.47
C ALA A 272 -30.21 -21.31 6.50
N VAL A 273 -31.35 -21.95 6.25
CA VAL A 273 -31.45 -23.02 5.26
C VAL A 273 -31.37 -22.39 3.88
N PRO A 274 -30.34 -22.67 3.06
CA PRO A 274 -30.31 -22.17 1.69
C PRO A 274 -31.51 -22.77 0.94
N PRO A 275 -32.17 -21.99 0.06
CA PRO A 275 -33.25 -22.54 -0.75
C PRO A 275 -32.70 -23.73 -1.54
N SER A 276 -33.37 -24.88 -1.42
CA SER A 276 -33.11 -26.05 -2.26
C SER A 276 -33.17 -25.62 -3.73
N PRO A 277 -32.24 -26.06 -4.60
CA PRO A 277 -32.40 -25.85 -6.04
C PRO A 277 -33.67 -26.60 -6.47
N GLU A 278 -34.75 -25.86 -6.69
CA GLU A 278 -35.96 -26.42 -7.29
C GLU A 278 -35.59 -26.93 -8.69
N ARG A 279 -36.07 -28.15 -9.00
CA ARG A 279 -35.84 -28.89 -10.25
C ARG A 279 -36.45 -28.20 -11.46
#